data_AF-A0A2D4JFA9-F1
#
_entry.id   AF-A0A2D4JFA9-F1
#
_cell.length_a   1.000
_cell.length_b   1.000
_cell.length_c   1.000
_cell.angle_alpha   90.00
_cell.angle_beta   90.00
_cell.angle_gamma   90.00
#
_symmetry.space_group_name_H-M   'P 1'
#
loop_
_entity.id
_entity.type
_entity.pdbx_description
1 polymer ?
#
loop_
_entity_poly.entity_id
_entity_poly.type
_entity_poly.pdbx_seq_one_letter_code
_entity_poly.pdbx_strand_id
1 'polypeptide(L)'
;EKMQCIYGIFSASPVVTGTGQTSTLFEVDPGHPLISLAARIVPSPDWFVGIENFNLCDKNGWKRRVSIDLFPYDAGTDSGFTFSSPNFATIPRDTITEITCSSPSHPANSFYYPKLKTLPPIARVTMAKLKRKKLNFLFSQPNVTTTDNEVQDSVLETPLDCETSLWSSWGLCRGTCGNLGTKRRTRYILLQPANHGTPCPDLGEETHCEPDNCV
;
A
#
# COMPACT_ATOMS: atom_id res chain seq x y z
N GLU A 1 -22.03 18.03 -32.32
CA GLU A 1 -22.45 17.13 -31.23
C GLU A 1 -21.32 16.99 -30.22
N LYS A 2 -21.59 17.12 -28.92
CA LYS A 2 -20.60 16.77 -27.89
C LYS A 2 -20.60 15.25 -27.77
N MET A 3 -19.52 14.59 -28.17
CA MET A 3 -19.29 13.19 -27.82
C MET A 3 -19.33 13.08 -26.30
N GLN A 4 -20.28 12.31 -25.78
CA GLN A 4 -20.35 12.01 -24.36
C GLN A 4 -19.28 10.95 -24.09
N CYS A 5 -18.21 11.30 -23.37
CA CYS A 5 -17.07 10.40 -23.17
C CYS A 5 -17.30 9.35 -22.06
N ILE A 6 -18.40 9.45 -21.32
CA ILE A 6 -18.71 8.60 -20.16
C ILE A 6 -20.09 7.99 -20.36
N TYR A 7 -20.15 6.66 -20.40
CA TYR A 7 -21.39 5.89 -20.47
C TYR A 7 -22.11 5.84 -19.12
N GLY A 8 -21.39 5.46 -18.06
CA GLY A 8 -21.95 5.29 -16.73
C GLY A 8 -20.90 5.34 -15.63
N ILE A 9 -21.38 5.52 -14.40
CA ILE A 9 -20.56 5.54 -13.17
C ILE A 9 -21.00 4.35 -12.33
N PHE A 10 -20.05 3.68 -11.69
CA PHE A 10 -20.29 2.58 -10.78
C PHE A 10 -19.48 2.76 -9.51
N SER A 11 -19.97 2.17 -8.42
CA SER A 11 -19.30 2.17 -7.13
C SER A 11 -19.64 0.89 -6.39
N ALA A 12 -18.76 0.47 -5.47
CA ALA A 12 -18.97 -0.65 -4.58
C ALA A 12 -18.77 -0.19 -3.13
N SER A 13 -19.35 -0.92 -2.17
CA SER A 13 -19.16 -0.63 -0.75
C SER A 13 -17.70 -0.78 -0.33
N PRO A 14 -17.19 0.01 0.62
CA PRO A 14 -15.81 -0.10 1.10
C PRO A 14 -15.55 -1.45 1.77
N VAL A 15 -14.33 -1.96 1.61
CA VAL A 15 -13.82 -3.09 2.39
C VAL A 15 -13.19 -2.52 3.67
N VAL A 16 -13.69 -2.94 4.83
CA VAL A 16 -13.35 -2.33 6.14
C VAL A 16 -12.11 -2.96 6.81
N THR A 17 -11.59 -4.04 6.26
CA THR A 17 -10.43 -4.80 6.75
C THR A 17 -9.35 -4.89 5.66
N GLY A 18 -8.11 -5.22 6.05
CA GLY A 18 -7.00 -5.36 5.10
C GLY A 18 -7.22 -6.43 4.03
N THR A 19 -8.00 -7.47 4.35
CA THR A 19 -8.49 -8.48 3.41
C THR A 19 -10.01 -8.52 3.45
N GLY A 20 -10.63 -8.68 2.27
CA GLY A 20 -12.08 -8.72 2.11
C GLY A 20 -12.45 -8.53 0.65
N GLN A 21 -13.76 -8.54 0.35
CA GLN A 21 -14.26 -8.40 -1.01
C GLN A 21 -15.45 -7.47 -1.06
N THR A 22 -15.57 -6.78 -2.18
CA THR A 22 -16.75 -5.98 -2.54
C THR A 22 -17.03 -6.16 -4.02
N SER A 23 -18.28 -5.97 -4.43
CA SER A 23 -18.67 -6.13 -5.83
C SER A 23 -19.77 -5.15 -6.20
N THR A 24 -19.83 -4.82 -7.49
CA THR A 24 -20.88 -3.99 -8.07
C THR A 24 -21.11 -4.40 -9.51
N LEU A 25 -22.22 -3.93 -10.07
CA LEU A 25 -22.58 -4.14 -11.46
C LEU A 25 -22.36 -2.84 -12.23
N PHE A 26 -21.82 -2.97 -13.43
CA PHE A 26 -21.71 -1.87 -14.38
C PHE A 26 -22.07 -2.37 -15.76
N GLU A 27 -22.44 -1.43 -16.63
CA GLU A 27 -22.74 -1.69 -18.04
C GLU A 27 -21.75 -0.94 -18.92
N VAL A 28 -21.41 -1.55 -20.05
CA VAL A 28 -20.48 -1.03 -21.06
C VAL A 28 -21.07 -1.32 -22.42
N ASP A 29 -20.85 -0.41 -23.36
CA ASP A 29 -21.32 -0.52 -24.73
C ASP A 29 -20.15 -0.41 -25.74
N PRO A 30 -20.38 -0.71 -27.03
CA PRO A 30 -19.31 -0.62 -28.03
C PRO A 30 -18.74 0.79 -28.23
N GLY A 31 -19.45 1.85 -27.85
CA GLY A 31 -18.95 3.23 -27.88
C GLY A 31 -18.06 3.58 -26.68
N HIS A 32 -18.19 2.83 -25.58
CA HIS A 32 -17.49 3.06 -24.32
C HIS A 32 -16.96 1.73 -23.74
N PRO A 33 -16.01 1.07 -24.42
CA PRO A 33 -15.53 -0.25 -24.01
C PRO A 33 -14.47 -0.20 -22.91
N LEU A 34 -14.00 1.00 -22.55
CA LEU A 34 -12.95 1.24 -21.58
C LEU A 34 -13.54 1.38 -20.17
N ILE A 35 -12.85 0.80 -19.19
CA ILE A 35 -13.17 0.96 -17.77
C ILE A 35 -11.96 1.49 -17.01
N SER A 36 -12.21 2.43 -16.10
CA SER A 36 -11.25 2.89 -15.10
C SER A 36 -11.88 2.77 -13.72
N LEU A 37 -11.07 2.41 -12.71
CA LEU A 37 -11.48 2.40 -11.31
C LEU A 37 -10.31 2.79 -10.43
N ALA A 38 -10.60 3.35 -9.27
CA ALA A 38 -9.63 3.60 -8.22
C ALA A 38 -10.24 3.30 -6.85
N ALA A 39 -9.40 2.84 -5.91
CA ALA A 39 -9.76 2.64 -4.52
C ALA A 39 -8.60 3.12 -3.63
N ARG A 40 -8.89 3.99 -2.66
CA ARG A 40 -7.90 4.50 -1.71
C ARG A 40 -7.43 3.40 -0.77
N ILE A 41 -6.13 3.37 -0.47
CA ILE A 41 -5.56 2.55 0.61
C ILE A 41 -5.78 3.30 1.92
N VAL A 42 -6.35 2.65 2.94
CA VAL A 42 -6.74 3.30 4.19
C VAL A 42 -6.07 2.62 5.39
N PRO A 43 -5.37 3.37 6.27
CA PRO A 43 -4.96 4.76 6.10
C PRO A 43 -3.79 4.87 5.09
N SER A 44 -3.62 6.04 4.49
CA SER A 44 -2.45 6.41 3.68
C SER A 44 -2.39 7.93 3.56
N PRO A 45 -1.25 8.52 3.13
CA PRO A 45 -1.20 9.91 2.71
C PRO A 45 -2.19 10.15 1.55
N ASP A 46 -1.87 9.63 0.37
CA ASP A 46 -2.66 9.75 -0.84
C ASP A 46 -2.60 8.52 -1.76
N TRP A 47 -2.30 7.36 -1.18
CA TRP A 47 -2.07 6.13 -1.92
C TRP A 47 -3.38 5.44 -2.34
N PHE A 48 -3.37 4.83 -3.52
CA PHE A 48 -4.52 4.13 -4.07
C PHE A 48 -4.11 2.93 -4.94
N VAL A 49 -5.07 2.08 -5.27
CA VAL A 49 -4.96 1.07 -6.33
C VAL A 49 -5.97 1.37 -7.42
N GLY A 50 -5.71 0.97 -8.66
CA GLY A 50 -6.66 1.22 -9.73
C GLY A 50 -6.31 0.57 -11.05
N ILE A 51 -7.23 0.68 -12.00
CA ILE A 51 -6.99 0.40 -13.41
C ILE A 51 -7.38 1.62 -14.21
N GLU A 52 -6.62 1.91 -15.26
CA GLU A 52 -6.87 3.02 -16.17
C GLU A 52 -7.16 2.48 -17.57
N ASN A 53 -8.24 2.97 -18.19
CA ASN A 53 -8.54 2.77 -19.61
C ASN A 53 -8.49 1.30 -20.06
N PHE A 54 -8.91 0.38 -19.19
CA PHE A 54 -8.85 -1.05 -19.47
C PHE A 54 -9.92 -1.42 -20.49
N ASN A 55 -9.53 -1.96 -21.64
CA ASN A 55 -10.46 -2.29 -22.71
C ASN A 55 -11.13 -3.67 -22.51
N LEU A 56 -12.45 -3.67 -22.31
CA LEU A 56 -13.27 -4.88 -22.16
C LEU A 56 -13.78 -5.45 -23.50
N CYS A 57 -13.68 -4.69 -24.60
CA CYS A 57 -14.11 -5.12 -25.93
C CYS A 57 -12.93 -5.01 -26.91
N ASP A 58 -12.35 -6.16 -27.27
CA ASP A 58 -11.32 -6.22 -28.31
C ASP A 58 -11.91 -6.71 -29.65
N LYS A 59 -11.05 -6.93 -30.65
CA LYS A 59 -11.46 -7.38 -31.99
C LYS A 59 -12.22 -8.72 -31.96
N ASN A 60 -12.06 -9.52 -30.91
CA ASN A 60 -12.74 -10.80 -30.72
C ASN A 60 -14.05 -10.64 -29.91
N GLY A 61 -14.45 -9.41 -29.61
CA GLY A 61 -15.64 -9.05 -28.88
C GLY A 61 -15.39 -8.85 -27.38
N TRP A 62 -16.48 -8.93 -26.60
CA TRP A 62 -16.43 -8.71 -25.16
C TRP A 62 -15.70 -9.82 -24.41
N LYS A 63 -14.69 -9.44 -23.64
CA LYS A 63 -13.97 -10.35 -22.74
C LYS A 63 -14.95 -11.02 -21.78
N ARG A 64 -14.87 -12.35 -21.65
CA ARG A 64 -15.78 -13.14 -20.79
C ARG A 64 -15.47 -12.98 -19.31
N ARG A 65 -14.19 -13.02 -18.97
CA ARG A 65 -13.66 -12.87 -17.61
C ARG A 65 -12.26 -12.30 -17.70
N VAL A 66 -11.94 -11.37 -16.83
CA VAL A 66 -10.61 -10.78 -16.68
C VAL A 66 -10.29 -10.73 -15.20
N SER A 67 -9.06 -11.05 -14.84
CA SER A 67 -8.50 -10.88 -13.50
C SER A 67 -7.25 -10.03 -13.63
N ILE A 68 -7.15 -8.96 -12.85
CA ILE A 68 -6.03 -8.02 -12.87
C ILE A 68 -5.52 -7.88 -11.45
N ASP A 69 -4.23 -8.15 -11.28
CA ASP A 69 -3.50 -7.91 -10.05
C ASP A 69 -3.17 -6.41 -9.96
N LEU A 70 -3.39 -5.82 -8.79
CA LEU A 70 -3.28 -4.39 -8.55
C LEU A 70 -2.11 -4.10 -7.61
N PHE A 71 -1.44 -2.98 -7.88
CA PHE A 71 -0.29 -2.48 -7.14
C PHE A 71 -0.57 -1.06 -6.63
N PRO A 72 0.09 -0.63 -5.54
CA PRO A 72 -0.11 0.69 -4.97
C PRO A 72 0.45 1.79 -5.87
N TYR A 73 -0.27 2.90 -5.98
CA TYR A 73 0.13 4.13 -6.64
C TYR A 73 0.07 5.29 -5.65
N ASP A 74 1.01 6.22 -5.80
CA ASP A 74 1.06 7.51 -5.13
C ASP A 74 0.38 8.56 -6.02
N ALA A 75 -0.43 9.44 -5.44
CA ALA A 75 -1.17 10.45 -6.21
C ALA A 75 -0.36 11.73 -6.47
N GLY A 76 0.78 11.93 -5.79
CA GLY A 76 1.65 13.10 -5.95
C GLY A 76 1.13 14.35 -5.24
N THR A 77 0.32 14.19 -4.19
CA THR A 77 -0.38 15.28 -3.50
C THR A 77 -0.07 15.40 -2.01
N ASP A 78 0.33 14.30 -1.35
CA ASP A 78 0.77 14.26 0.04
C ASP A 78 2.07 13.46 0.16
N SER A 79 3.12 14.09 0.68
CA SER A 79 4.49 13.58 0.81
C SER A 79 4.73 12.79 2.12
N GLY A 80 3.68 12.29 2.77
CA GLY A 80 3.80 11.38 3.91
C GLY A 80 4.52 10.08 3.53
N PHE A 81 5.39 9.57 4.41
CA PHE A 81 6.20 8.37 4.12
C PHE A 81 5.53 7.06 4.53
N THR A 82 4.65 7.11 5.52
CA THR A 82 4.00 5.93 6.12
C THR A 82 2.49 6.00 6.00
N PHE A 83 1.82 4.85 6.12
CA PHE A 83 0.36 4.75 6.16
C PHE A 83 -0.32 5.75 7.14
N SER A 84 0.34 6.06 8.25
CA SER A 84 -0.17 6.91 9.33
C SER A 84 0.59 8.24 9.47
N SER A 85 1.35 8.66 8.45
CA SER A 85 2.02 9.96 8.46
C SER A 85 0.99 11.09 8.58
N PRO A 86 1.31 12.19 9.29
CA PRO A 86 0.50 13.40 9.26
C PRO A 86 0.50 13.99 7.85
N ASN A 87 -0.56 14.72 7.49
CA ASN A 87 -0.68 15.32 6.16
C ASN A 87 0.49 16.28 5.88
N PHE A 88 1.15 16.11 4.74
CA PHE A 88 2.23 16.97 4.30
C PHE A 88 2.13 17.22 2.79
N ALA A 89 1.57 18.37 2.39
CA ALA A 89 1.28 18.63 0.98
C ALA A 89 2.54 18.60 0.08
N THR A 90 2.45 17.88 -1.04
CA THR A 90 3.48 17.87 -2.10
C THR A 90 3.42 19.17 -2.90
N ILE A 91 4.50 19.95 -2.89
CA ILE A 91 4.58 21.26 -3.55
C ILE A 91 5.90 21.37 -4.35
N PRO A 92 5.85 21.53 -5.69
CA PRO A 92 4.66 21.49 -6.54
C PRO A 92 3.99 20.10 -6.52
N ARG A 93 2.74 19.99 -6.99
CA ARG A 93 2.09 18.68 -7.12
C ARG A 93 2.84 17.82 -8.13
N ASP A 94 3.06 16.57 -7.78
CA ASP A 94 3.65 15.57 -8.65
C ASP A 94 2.56 14.83 -9.45
N THR A 95 3.00 14.01 -10.40
CA THR A 95 2.12 13.10 -11.16
C THR A 95 1.92 11.79 -10.41
N ILE A 96 0.89 11.03 -10.80
CA ILE A 96 0.68 9.67 -10.30
C ILE A 96 1.91 8.80 -10.60
N THR A 97 2.42 8.09 -9.59
CA THR A 97 3.57 7.18 -9.74
C THR A 97 3.28 5.83 -9.09
N GLU A 98 3.75 4.74 -9.69
CA GLU A 98 3.66 3.41 -9.08
C GLU A 98 4.63 3.31 -7.88
N ILE A 99 4.13 2.81 -6.75
CA ILE A 99 4.94 2.53 -5.58
C ILE A 99 5.50 1.11 -5.71
N THR A 100 6.82 0.97 -5.58
CA THR A 100 7.53 -0.30 -5.74
C THR A 100 8.28 -0.68 -4.46
N CYS A 101 8.85 -1.89 -4.41
CA CYS A 101 9.62 -2.34 -3.26
C CYS A 101 10.92 -1.56 -3.04
N SER A 102 11.38 -0.80 -4.04
CA SER A 102 12.64 -0.06 -4.03
C SER A 102 12.46 1.45 -4.24
N SER A 103 11.28 1.93 -4.63
CA SER A 103 10.98 3.34 -4.88
C SER A 103 9.58 3.70 -4.37
N PRO A 104 9.45 4.74 -3.50
CA PRO A 104 10.50 5.63 -3.02
C PRO A 104 11.50 4.93 -2.06
N SER A 105 12.79 5.26 -2.19
CA SER A 105 13.90 4.49 -1.58
C SER A 105 14.31 4.97 -0.18
N HIS A 106 13.35 5.17 0.72
CA HIS A 106 13.61 5.59 2.10
C HIS A 106 13.23 4.47 3.08
N PRO A 107 14.06 4.14 4.10
CA PRO A 107 13.79 3.07 5.06
C PRO A 107 12.48 3.20 5.84
N ALA A 108 11.95 4.43 5.98
CA ALA A 108 10.68 4.67 6.63
C ALA A 108 9.46 4.46 5.71
N ASN A 109 9.64 4.26 4.40
CA ASN A 109 8.51 4.12 3.49
C ASN A 109 7.79 2.80 3.71
N SER A 110 6.46 2.84 3.82
CA SER A 110 5.66 1.66 4.13
C SER A 110 5.79 0.50 3.14
N PHE A 111 6.12 0.80 1.88
CA PHE A 111 6.31 -0.21 0.84
C PHE A 111 7.78 -0.46 0.47
N TYR A 112 8.74 0.04 1.26
CA TYR A 112 10.16 -0.20 1.01
C TYR A 112 10.59 -1.56 1.57
N TYR A 113 10.74 -2.53 0.67
CA TYR A 113 11.15 -3.90 0.97
C TYR A 113 12.41 -4.25 0.15
N PRO A 114 13.61 -3.86 0.60
CA PRO A 114 14.84 -3.93 -0.21
C PRO A 114 15.26 -5.36 -0.57
N LYS A 115 14.75 -6.37 0.14
CA LYS A 115 15.01 -7.80 -0.12
C LYS A 115 14.09 -8.39 -1.19
N LEU A 116 12.99 -7.71 -1.52
CA LEU A 116 12.06 -8.15 -2.56
C LEU A 116 12.48 -7.59 -3.92
N LYS A 117 12.32 -8.41 -4.97
CA LYS A 117 12.50 -7.95 -6.36
C LYS A 117 11.32 -7.12 -6.85
N THR A 118 10.12 -7.46 -6.40
CA THR A 118 8.85 -6.82 -6.73
C THR A 118 7.91 -6.94 -5.54
N LEU A 119 6.99 -5.99 -5.38
CA LEU A 119 5.90 -6.15 -4.43
C LEU A 119 4.98 -7.28 -4.89
N PRO A 120 4.40 -8.08 -3.97
CA PRO A 120 3.23 -8.88 -4.30
C PRO A 120 2.02 -7.98 -4.60
N PRO A 121 1.03 -8.47 -5.36
CA PRO A 121 -0.22 -7.73 -5.56
C PRO A 121 -0.88 -7.42 -4.22
N ILE A 122 -1.27 -6.16 -4.01
CA ILE A 122 -1.97 -5.74 -2.79
C ILE A 122 -3.49 -5.94 -2.90
N ALA A 123 -4.01 -6.02 -4.14
CA ALA A 123 -5.41 -6.30 -4.42
C ALA A 123 -5.55 -7.01 -5.77
N ARG A 124 -6.74 -7.55 -6.04
CA ARG A 124 -7.10 -8.15 -7.32
C ARG A 124 -8.51 -7.74 -7.70
N VAL A 125 -8.69 -7.28 -8.94
CA VAL A 125 -10.03 -7.03 -9.49
C VAL A 125 -10.37 -8.11 -10.50
N THR A 126 -11.57 -8.68 -10.36
CA THR A 126 -12.12 -9.64 -11.33
C THR A 126 -13.39 -9.07 -11.95
N MET A 127 -13.40 -8.95 -13.28
CA MET A 127 -14.55 -8.55 -14.06
C MET A 127 -15.05 -9.73 -14.86
N ALA A 128 -16.36 -9.99 -14.83
CA ALA A 128 -16.96 -11.11 -15.55
C ALA A 128 -18.24 -10.66 -16.28
N LYS A 129 -18.31 -10.97 -17.57
CA LYS A 129 -19.48 -10.70 -18.39
C LYS A 129 -20.67 -11.53 -17.89
N LEU A 130 -21.74 -10.85 -17.47
CA LEU A 130 -22.97 -11.49 -17.05
C LEU A 130 -23.86 -11.83 -18.25
N LYS A 131 -24.56 -12.98 -18.18
CA LYS A 131 -25.63 -13.32 -19.13
C LYS A 131 -26.92 -12.67 -18.66
N ARG A 132 -27.73 -12.11 -19.58
CA ARG A 132 -29.02 -11.44 -19.29
C ARG A 132 -29.95 -12.23 -18.35
N LYS A 133 -30.00 -13.56 -18.43
CA LYS A 133 -30.81 -14.40 -17.50
C LYS A 133 -30.38 -14.33 -16.03
N LYS A 134 -29.10 -14.06 -15.75
CA LYS A 134 -28.54 -13.95 -14.39
C LYS A 134 -28.80 -12.57 -13.77
N LEU A 135 -29.03 -11.56 -14.60
CA LEU A 135 -29.37 -10.20 -14.17
C LEU A 135 -30.74 -10.19 -13.46
N ASN A 136 -31.74 -10.91 -13.99
CA ASN A 136 -33.06 -11.03 -13.37
C ASN A 136 -33.06 -11.75 -12.00
N PHE A 137 -32.04 -12.57 -11.71
CA PHE A 137 -31.88 -13.23 -10.41
C PHE A 137 -31.20 -12.33 -9.37
N LEU A 138 -30.32 -11.41 -9.80
CA LEU A 138 -29.64 -10.46 -8.90
C LEU A 138 -30.58 -9.36 -8.41
N PHE A 139 -31.63 -9.05 -9.17
CA PHE A 139 -32.66 -8.09 -8.78
C PHE A 139 -33.81 -8.68 -7.94
N SER A 140 -33.76 -9.97 -7.56
CA SER A 140 -34.84 -10.61 -6.77
C SER A 140 -34.45 -11.11 -5.37
N GLN A 141 -33.24 -10.88 -4.86
CA GLN A 141 -32.89 -11.19 -3.46
C GLN A 141 -31.85 -10.21 -2.87
N PRO A 142 -32.10 -9.60 -1.69
CA PRO A 142 -31.10 -8.77 -1.00
C PRO A 142 -29.97 -9.56 -0.33
N ASN A 143 -30.00 -10.90 -0.31
CA ASN A 143 -29.04 -11.71 0.42
C ASN A 143 -28.48 -12.82 -0.46
N VAL A 144 -27.36 -12.56 -1.15
CA VAL A 144 -26.55 -13.61 -1.77
C VAL A 144 -25.20 -13.66 -1.08
N THR A 145 -25.13 -14.45 0.00
CA THR A 145 -23.88 -15.02 0.49
C THR A 145 -23.41 -16.05 -0.53
N THR A 146 -22.49 -15.67 -1.42
CA THR A 146 -21.71 -16.64 -2.19
C THR A 146 -20.55 -17.10 -1.31
N THR A 147 -20.76 -18.20 -0.60
CA THR A 147 -19.69 -19.13 -0.23
C THR A 147 -19.10 -19.75 -1.51
N ASP A 148 -17.84 -20.13 -1.42
CA ASP A 148 -17.05 -20.89 -2.41
C ASP A 148 -16.35 -20.06 -3.50
N ASN A 149 -15.25 -19.42 -3.08
CA ASN A 149 -13.92 -19.61 -3.66
C ASN A 149 -12.90 -19.05 -2.65
N GLU A 150 -12.46 -19.88 -1.72
CA GLU A 150 -11.22 -19.61 -0.98
C GLU A 150 -10.12 -19.43 -2.02
N VAL A 151 -9.67 -18.18 -2.18
CA VAL A 151 -8.36 -17.94 -2.75
C VAL A 151 -7.41 -18.56 -1.75
N GLN A 152 -6.79 -19.67 -2.14
CA GLN A 152 -5.68 -20.25 -1.39
C GLN A 152 -4.55 -19.23 -1.44
N ASP A 153 -4.60 -18.32 -0.49
CA ASP A 153 -3.62 -17.28 -0.26
C ASP A 153 -2.41 -17.94 0.38
N SER A 154 -1.60 -18.61 -0.45
CA SER A 154 -0.27 -19.04 -0.04
C SER A 154 0.70 -17.86 -0.16
N VAL A 155 0.33 -16.68 0.35
CA VAL A 155 1.35 -15.77 0.85
C VAL A 155 1.83 -16.46 2.12
N LEU A 156 2.96 -17.15 1.99
CA LEU A 156 3.68 -17.68 3.14
C LEU A 156 3.89 -16.46 4.06
N GLU A 157 3.13 -16.34 5.15
CA GLU A 157 3.34 -15.32 6.16
C GLU A 157 4.70 -15.60 6.80
N THR A 158 5.76 -15.22 6.12
CA THR A 158 7.12 -15.32 6.65
C THR A 158 7.25 -14.22 7.69
N PRO A 159 7.52 -14.58 8.95
CA PRO A 159 7.82 -13.59 9.97
C PRO A 159 8.96 -12.71 9.49
N LEU A 160 8.76 -11.40 9.56
CA LEU A 160 9.75 -10.41 9.18
C LEU A 160 10.26 -9.73 10.44
N ASP A 161 11.43 -10.14 10.90
CA ASP A 161 12.07 -9.55 12.07
C ASP A 161 12.56 -8.14 11.78
N CYS A 162 12.57 -7.30 12.81
CA CYS A 162 13.18 -5.98 12.70
C CYS A 162 14.68 -6.06 12.46
N GLU A 163 15.18 -5.27 11.52
CA GLU A 163 16.60 -5.10 11.26
C GLU A 163 17.00 -3.65 11.59
N THR A 164 18.13 -3.48 12.28
CA THR A 164 18.63 -2.14 12.68
C THR A 164 19.99 -1.87 12.04
N SER A 165 20.32 -0.61 11.85
CA SER A 165 21.64 -0.18 11.41
C SER A 165 22.70 -0.56 12.43
N LEU A 166 23.97 -0.44 12.02
CA LEU A 166 25.06 -0.36 12.98
C LEU A 166 24.85 0.83 13.92
N TRP A 167 25.37 0.71 15.13
CA TRP A 167 25.43 1.82 16.07
C TRP A 167 26.28 2.96 15.50
N SER A 168 25.85 4.19 15.75
CA SER A 168 26.71 5.36 15.60
C SER A 168 27.94 5.24 16.52
N SER A 169 28.96 6.03 16.22
CA SER A 169 29.99 6.33 17.22
C SER A 169 29.36 6.90 18.49
N TRP A 170 30.04 6.71 19.62
CA TRP A 170 29.66 7.35 20.86
C TRP A 170 29.72 8.88 20.72
N GLY A 171 28.69 9.55 21.21
CA GLY A 171 28.73 10.99 21.40
C GLY A 171 29.73 11.40 22.49
N LEU A 172 29.93 12.72 22.61
CA LEU A 172 30.76 13.29 23.67
C LEU A 172 30.24 12.91 25.06
N CYS A 173 31.16 12.71 26.00
CA CYS A 173 30.81 12.49 27.39
C CYS A 173 30.20 13.76 27.98
N ARG A 174 28.95 13.68 28.43
CA ARG A 174 28.22 14.76 29.09
C ARG A 174 28.34 14.56 30.59
N GLY A 175 28.95 15.49 31.30
CA GLY A 175 29.12 15.42 32.74
C GLY A 175 29.94 16.57 33.26
N THR A 176 29.93 16.76 34.58
CA THR A 176 30.86 17.67 35.24
C THR A 176 32.15 16.94 35.57
N CYS A 177 33.27 17.64 35.40
CA CYS A 177 34.58 17.11 35.72
C CYS A 177 34.69 16.71 37.20
N GLY A 178 35.25 15.53 37.44
CA GLY A 178 35.30 14.90 38.77
C GLY A 178 34.09 14.04 39.13
N ASN A 179 33.04 14.02 38.28
CA ASN A 179 31.91 13.09 38.40
C ASN A 179 31.82 12.20 37.16
N LEU A 180 31.15 11.06 37.32
CA LEU A 180 30.84 10.16 36.21
C LEU A 180 29.81 10.83 35.30
N GLY A 181 30.16 11.02 34.03
CA GLY A 181 29.27 11.53 32.98
C GLY A 181 28.56 10.40 32.25
N THR A 182 27.73 10.77 31.27
CA THR A 182 27.08 9.83 30.36
C THR A 182 27.35 10.19 28.90
N LYS A 183 27.55 9.17 28.08
CA LYS A 183 27.65 9.28 26.64
C LYS A 183 26.57 8.43 26.01
N ARG A 184 26.07 8.89 24.86
CA ARG A 184 24.97 8.26 24.14
C ARG A 184 25.39 7.91 22.72
N ARG A 185 24.91 6.78 22.21
CA ARG A 185 24.95 6.41 20.80
C ARG A 185 23.55 6.03 20.31
N THR A 186 23.33 6.09 19.00
CA THR A 186 22.03 5.81 18.38
C THR A 186 22.19 4.93 17.15
N ARG A 187 21.15 4.17 16.81
CA ARG A 187 20.98 3.44 15.55
C ARG A 187 19.58 3.66 15.02
N TYR A 188 19.31 3.32 13.77
CA TYR A 188 17.98 3.45 13.17
C TYR A 188 17.48 2.12 12.62
N ILE A 189 16.18 2.02 12.38
CA ILE A 189 15.54 0.82 11.83
C ILE A 189 15.80 0.78 10.32
N LEU A 190 16.36 -0.33 9.84
CA LEU A 190 16.52 -0.64 8.41
C LEU A 190 15.30 -1.37 7.86
N LEU A 191 14.65 -2.19 8.69
CA LEU A 191 13.47 -2.96 8.33
C LEU A 191 12.50 -3.00 9.51
N GLN A 192 11.27 -2.53 9.28
CA GLN A 192 10.20 -2.63 10.28
C GLN A 192 9.74 -4.09 10.42
N PRO A 193 9.38 -4.53 11.64
CA PRO A 193 8.88 -5.88 11.85
C PRO A 193 7.46 -6.05 11.25
N ALA A 194 7.18 -7.22 10.68
CA ALA A 194 5.87 -7.57 10.13
C ALA A 194 5.56 -9.07 10.29
N ASN A 195 4.31 -9.48 10.06
CA ASN A 195 3.87 -10.89 10.11
C ASN A 195 4.28 -11.60 11.41
N HIS A 196 4.05 -10.97 12.56
CA HIS A 196 4.45 -11.48 13.88
C HIS A 196 5.97 -11.68 14.07
N GLY A 197 6.81 -10.99 13.28
CA GLY A 197 8.26 -10.95 13.49
C GLY A 197 8.68 -10.20 14.76
N THR A 198 9.94 -10.39 15.14
CA THR A 198 10.54 -9.85 16.36
C THR A 198 10.56 -8.32 16.35
N PRO A 199 10.07 -7.63 17.39
CA PRO A 199 10.04 -6.17 17.46
C PRO A 199 11.44 -5.56 17.49
N CYS A 200 11.55 -4.29 17.09
CA CYS A 200 12.83 -3.60 17.10
C CYS A 200 13.39 -3.44 18.51
N PRO A 201 14.69 -3.73 18.71
CA PRO A 201 15.37 -3.44 19.98
C PRO A 201 15.60 -1.93 20.15
N ASP A 202 16.09 -1.51 21.32
CA ASP A 202 16.34 -0.10 21.61
C ASP A 202 17.23 0.59 20.56
N LEU A 203 16.82 1.78 20.15
CA LEU A 203 17.49 2.60 19.15
C LEU A 203 18.51 3.58 19.74
N GLY A 204 18.50 3.73 21.07
CA GLY A 204 19.43 4.56 21.82
C GLY A 204 20.08 3.74 22.91
N GLU A 205 21.38 3.94 23.09
CA GLU A 205 22.13 3.35 24.20
C GLU A 205 22.89 4.45 24.91
N GLU A 206 22.82 4.43 26.23
CA GLU A 206 23.52 5.35 27.11
C GLU A 206 24.43 4.54 28.05
N THR A 207 25.65 5.01 28.21
CA THR A 207 26.61 4.40 29.13
C THR A 207 27.40 5.46 29.86
N HIS A 208 27.97 5.07 30.98
CA HIS A 208 28.79 5.93 31.80
C HIS A 208 30.15 6.19 31.14
N CYS A 209 30.71 7.37 31.38
CA CYS A 209 32.02 7.78 30.89
C CYS A 209 32.67 8.79 31.83
N GLU A 210 33.99 8.89 31.75
CA GLU A 210 34.75 9.96 32.40
C GLU A 210 34.90 11.12 31.40
N PRO A 211 34.54 12.36 31.77
CA PRO A 211 34.73 13.50 30.88
C PRO A 211 36.21 13.76 30.58
N ASP A 212 36.58 13.73 29.30
CA ASP A 212 37.94 14.07 28.84
C ASP A 212 38.14 15.60 28.76
N ASN A 213 39.37 16.08 28.98
CA ASN A 213 39.77 17.50 28.92
C ASN A 213 39.07 18.42 29.94
N CYS A 214 39.08 17.99 31.20
CA CYS A 214 38.70 18.80 32.34
C CYS A 214 39.73 19.91 32.60
N VAL A 215 39.37 21.16 32.32
CA VAL A 215 40.18 22.37 32.62
C VAL A 215 39.59 23.09 33.83
#